data_AF-A0A7W1SGY4-F1
#
_entry.id   AF-A0A7W1SGY4-F1
#
_cell.length_a   1.000
_cell.length_b   1.000
_cell.length_c   1.000
_cell.angle_alpha   90.00
_cell.angle_beta   90.00
_cell.angle_gamma   90.00
#
_symmetry.space_group_name_H-M   'P 1'
#
loop_
_entity.id
_entity.type
_entity.pdbx_description
1 polymer ?
#
loop_
_entity_poly.entity_id
_entity_poly.type
_entity_poly.pdbx_seq_one_letter_code
_entity_poly.pdbx_strand_id
1 'polypeptide(L)'
;ALRGDTSELRYRRARITGIADYDQELILGNRSRSGAPGVNFLTPVRIPGSDTAVLVNRGWVYSPDAATPPDESWREQDTVSFEGYVDILAAGEAAPQNDRRPRLVPRATYASVAARLPYPVAGTYLVALLPEDSARTGIPARVALPEVTDEGPHLGYAFQWFIFATIAFVGAGIALRQGSPAGR
;
A
#
# COMPACT_ATOMS: atom_id res chain seq x y z
N ALA A 1 15.49 13.01 16.65
CA ALA A 1 15.76 11.72 15.98
C ALA A 1 14.80 10.67 16.53
N LEU A 2 13.70 10.39 15.84
CA LEU A 2 12.79 9.30 16.16
C LEU A 2 12.78 8.33 14.97
N ARG A 3 13.86 7.54 14.86
CA ARG A 3 13.84 6.30 14.09
C ARG A 3 13.43 5.18 15.05
N GLY A 4 12.22 5.28 15.59
CA GLY A 4 11.55 4.10 16.16
C GLY A 4 11.22 3.17 15.00
N ASP A 5 11.26 1.86 15.22
CA ASP A 5 11.02 0.86 14.18
C ASP A 5 9.61 1.02 13.62
N THR A 6 9.48 1.77 12.53
CA THR A 6 8.20 2.15 11.95
C THR A 6 7.44 0.95 11.38
N SER A 7 8.12 -0.20 11.24
CA SER A 7 7.53 -1.47 10.83
C SER A 7 6.41 -1.93 11.76
N GLU A 8 6.55 -1.71 13.07
CA GLU A 8 5.55 -2.11 14.09
C GLU A 8 4.24 -1.31 14.00
N LEU A 9 4.29 -0.13 13.36
CA LEU A 9 3.13 0.74 13.18
C LEU A 9 2.28 0.33 11.98
N ARG A 10 2.79 -0.49 11.05
CA ARG A 10 2.05 -0.88 9.86
C ARG A 10 0.74 -1.58 10.23
N TYR A 11 -0.34 -1.21 9.55
CA TYR A 11 -1.71 -1.69 9.76
C TYR A 11 -2.32 -1.37 11.14
N ARG A 12 -1.65 -0.58 11.98
CA ARG A 12 -2.24 -0.08 13.23
C ARG A 12 -3.26 0.99 12.94
N ARG A 13 -4.40 0.93 13.64
CA ARG A 13 -5.41 2.00 13.58
C ARG A 13 -4.83 3.29 14.17
N ALA A 14 -5.11 4.40 13.51
CA ALA A 14 -4.72 5.72 13.96
C ALA A 14 -5.76 6.77 13.54
N ARG A 15 -5.77 7.89 14.25
CA ARG A 15 -6.54 9.08 13.91
C ARG A 15 -5.57 10.25 13.74
N ILE A 16 -5.83 11.08 12.74
CA ILE A 16 -5.08 12.31 12.50
C ILE A 16 -6.03 13.49 12.34
N THR A 17 -5.70 14.60 12.99
CA THR A 17 -6.46 15.85 12.90
C THR A 17 -5.52 16.98 12.54
N GLY A 18 -5.89 17.78 11.55
CA GLY A 18 -5.06 18.90 11.09
C GLY A 18 -5.67 19.62 9.90
N ILE A 19 -4.81 20.33 9.16
CA ILE A 19 -5.19 21.10 7.97
C ILE A 19 -4.66 20.37 6.73
N ALA A 20 -5.56 19.98 5.83
CA ALA A 20 -5.21 19.35 4.55
C ALA A 20 -4.67 20.39 3.57
N ASP A 21 -3.48 20.12 3.03
CA ASP A 21 -2.82 20.94 2.02
C ASP A 21 -3.07 20.33 0.62
N TYR A 22 -4.21 20.70 0.02
CA TYR A 22 -4.61 20.19 -1.29
C TYR A 22 -3.73 20.73 -2.44
N ASP A 23 -3.06 21.87 -2.23
CA ASP A 23 -2.17 22.46 -3.24
C ASP A 23 -0.91 21.62 -3.42
N GLN A 24 -0.50 20.90 -2.37
CA GLN A 24 0.63 19.97 -2.36
C GLN A 24 0.22 18.50 -2.46
N GLU A 25 -1.03 18.21 -2.84
CA GLU A 25 -1.53 16.84 -2.95
C GLU A 25 -0.83 16.06 -4.08
N LEU A 26 -0.40 14.84 -3.79
CA LEU A 26 0.27 13.97 -4.76
C LEU A 26 -0.69 12.91 -5.32
N ILE A 27 -0.42 12.45 -6.54
CA ILE A 27 -1.18 11.42 -7.22
C ILE A 27 -0.39 10.11 -7.20
N LEU A 28 -0.87 9.14 -6.42
CA LEU A 28 -0.30 7.80 -6.39
C LEU A 28 -0.86 6.98 -7.55
N GLY A 29 -0.03 6.79 -8.58
CA GLY A 29 -0.40 6.09 -9.81
C GLY A 29 -0.41 4.57 -9.71
N ASN A 30 -0.80 3.92 -10.80
CA ASN A 30 -0.81 2.46 -10.97
C ASN A 30 -1.59 1.75 -9.86
N ARG A 31 -2.78 2.28 -9.51
CA ARG A 31 -3.67 1.63 -8.55
C ARG A 31 -4.74 0.86 -9.31
N SER A 32 -5.18 -0.26 -8.74
CA SER A 32 -6.33 -1.00 -9.26
C SER A 32 -7.34 -1.21 -8.14
N ARG A 33 -8.62 -1.13 -8.49
CA ARG A 33 -9.73 -1.46 -7.60
C ARG A 33 -10.75 -2.26 -8.39
N SER A 34 -11.05 -3.48 -7.94
CA SER A 34 -12.01 -4.39 -8.60
C SER A 34 -11.73 -4.59 -10.10
N GLY A 35 -10.46 -4.68 -10.48
CA GLY A 35 -10.03 -4.87 -11.87
C GLY A 35 -9.95 -3.58 -12.72
N ALA A 36 -10.47 -2.45 -12.22
CA ALA A 36 -10.39 -1.17 -12.92
C ALA A 36 -9.09 -0.42 -12.58
N PRO A 37 -8.42 0.22 -13.57
CA PRO A 37 -7.29 1.09 -13.32
C PRO A 37 -7.70 2.41 -12.66
N GLY A 38 -6.81 2.97 -11.85
CA GLY A 38 -7.04 4.24 -11.21
C GLY A 38 -5.83 4.82 -10.49
N VAL A 39 -6.10 5.87 -9.72
CA VAL A 39 -5.10 6.58 -8.91
C VAL A 39 -5.62 6.79 -7.50
N ASN A 40 -4.71 6.95 -6.55
CA ASN A 40 -5.06 7.41 -5.21
C ASN A 40 -4.57 8.83 -4.97
N PHE A 41 -5.29 9.57 -4.13
CA PHE A 41 -4.85 10.88 -3.64
C PHE A 41 -4.05 10.74 -2.36
N LEU A 42 -2.86 11.33 -2.33
CA LEU A 42 -1.97 11.36 -1.18
C LEU A 42 -1.81 12.83 -0.74
N THR A 43 -2.62 13.24 0.22
CA THR A 43 -2.74 14.64 0.65
C THR A 43 -1.92 14.88 1.92
N PRO A 44 -0.99 15.84 1.95
CA PRO A 44 -0.35 16.24 3.19
C PRO A 44 -1.34 16.86 4.17
N VAL A 45 -1.27 16.45 5.43
CA VAL A 45 -2.01 17.06 6.53
C VAL A 45 -1.00 17.69 7.49
N ARG A 46 -1.10 19.02 7.64
CA ARG A 46 -0.31 19.82 8.56
C ARG A 46 -0.90 19.68 9.97
N ILE A 47 -0.09 19.18 10.90
CA ILE A 47 -0.50 18.99 12.30
C ILE A 47 -0.12 20.24 13.09
N PRO A 48 -1.07 20.88 13.79
CA PRO A 48 -0.76 22.04 14.63
C PRO A 48 0.37 21.73 15.62
N GLY A 49 1.38 22.59 15.66
CA GLY A 49 2.56 22.42 16.51
C GLY A 49 3.65 21.47 15.96
N SER A 50 3.48 20.91 14.77
CA SER A 50 4.49 20.10 14.07
C SER A 50 5.01 20.83 12.83
N ASP A 51 6.32 20.74 12.58
CA ASP A 51 6.92 21.15 11.30
C ASP A 51 6.74 20.09 10.20
N THR A 52 6.50 18.85 10.62
CA THR A 52 6.41 17.65 9.80
C THR A 52 4.96 17.36 9.45
N ALA A 53 4.67 17.28 8.15
CA ALA A 53 3.37 16.86 7.64
C ALA A 53 3.25 15.32 7.66
N VAL A 54 2.02 14.83 7.80
CA VAL A 54 1.72 13.41 7.63
C VAL A 54 0.84 13.27 6.39
N LEU A 55 1.19 12.35 5.50
CA LEU A 55 0.38 12.09 4.33
C LEU A 55 -0.85 11.26 4.68
N VAL A 56 -1.95 11.56 4.00
CA VAL A 56 -3.17 10.76 4.06
C VAL A 56 -3.50 10.27 2.66
N ASN A 57 -3.50 8.96 2.46
CA ASN A 57 -4.11 8.33 1.31
C ASN A 57 -5.63 8.38 1.48
N ARG A 58 -6.27 9.31 0.76
CA ARG A 58 -7.72 9.55 0.84
C ARG A 58 -8.52 8.56 0.01
N GLY A 59 -7.90 7.66 -0.72
CA GLY A 59 -8.60 6.66 -1.51
C GLY A 59 -8.45 6.85 -3.01
N TRP A 60 -9.20 6.03 -3.72
CA TRP A 60 -9.07 5.70 -5.12
C TRP A 60 -10.12 6.39 -5.97
N VAL A 61 -9.73 6.80 -7.18
CA VAL A 61 -10.63 7.22 -8.24
C VAL A 61 -10.26 6.53 -9.55
N TYR A 62 -11.26 6.32 -10.39
CA TYR A 62 -11.05 5.74 -11.71
C TYR A 62 -10.17 6.66 -12.56
N SER A 63 -9.20 6.07 -13.24
CA SER A 63 -8.32 6.76 -14.16
C SER A 63 -7.90 5.75 -15.24
N PRO A 64 -8.32 5.96 -16.50
CA PRO A 64 -8.11 4.96 -17.57
C PRO A 64 -6.62 4.75 -17.88
N ASP A 65 -5.77 5.75 -17.64
CA ASP A 65 -4.32 5.67 -17.82
C ASP A 65 -3.56 5.41 -16.52
N ALA A 66 -4.28 5.15 -15.42
CA ALA A 66 -3.76 4.93 -14.06
C ALA A 66 -2.78 6.00 -13.56
N ALA A 67 -2.91 7.24 -14.06
CA ALA A 67 -1.97 8.31 -13.75
C ALA A 67 -2.59 9.71 -13.72
N THR A 68 -3.70 9.94 -14.43
CA THR A 68 -4.38 11.22 -14.50
C THR A 68 -5.69 11.16 -13.71
N PRO A 69 -5.83 11.89 -12.59
CA PRO A 69 -7.12 11.97 -11.91
C PRO A 69 -8.16 12.67 -12.82
N PRO A 70 -9.46 12.35 -12.70
CA PRO A 70 -10.51 13.05 -13.45
C PRO A 70 -10.62 14.51 -12.96
N ASP A 71 -11.15 15.39 -13.82
CA ASP A 71 -11.27 16.84 -13.59
C ASP A 71 -12.30 17.25 -12.49
N GLU A 72 -12.84 16.27 -11.78
CA GLU A 72 -13.72 16.50 -10.63
C GLU A 72 -12.91 16.93 -9.40
N SER A 73 -13.40 17.94 -8.68
CA SER A 73 -12.76 18.36 -7.43
C SER A 73 -13.05 17.34 -6.33
N TRP A 74 -12.10 16.44 -6.06
CA TRP A 74 -12.17 15.50 -4.92
C TRP A 74 -11.77 16.16 -3.59
N ARG A 75 -11.94 17.47 -3.47
CA ARG A 75 -11.49 18.26 -2.32
C ARG A 75 -12.47 18.08 -1.16
N GLU A 76 -11.95 17.66 -0.01
CA GLU A 76 -12.74 17.60 1.23
C GLU A 76 -12.56 18.93 2.00
N GLN A 77 -13.06 19.01 3.23
CA GLN A 77 -12.86 20.19 4.08
C GLN A 77 -11.37 20.45 4.36
N ASP A 78 -11.01 21.68 4.71
CA ASP A 78 -9.61 22.04 5.01
C ASP A 78 -9.18 21.49 6.37
N THR A 79 -10.03 21.71 7.38
CA THR A 79 -9.83 21.08 8.69
C THR A 79 -10.40 19.67 8.63
N VAL A 80 -9.52 18.69 8.76
CA VAL A 80 -9.83 17.27 8.58
C VAL A 80 -9.55 16.48 9.85
N SER A 81 -10.35 15.46 10.09
CA SER A 81 -10.10 14.41 11.08
C SER A 81 -10.27 13.07 10.38
N PHE A 82 -9.17 12.43 10.00
CA PHE A 82 -9.19 11.13 9.33
C PHE A 82 -8.94 10.01 10.34
N GLU A 83 -9.70 8.94 10.21
CA GLU A 83 -9.43 7.66 10.85
C GLU A 83 -9.02 6.65 9.79
N GLY A 84 -8.10 5.78 10.14
CA GLY A 84 -7.54 4.85 9.18
C GLY A 84 -6.55 3.90 9.80
N TYR A 85 -5.75 3.27 8.94
CA TYR A 85 -4.61 2.49 9.36
C TYR A 85 -3.31 3.11 8.83
N VAL A 86 -2.22 2.93 9.58
CA VAL A 86 -0.91 3.43 9.18
C VAL A 86 -0.29 2.47 8.16
N ASP A 87 0.33 3.01 7.13
CA ASP A 87 1.22 2.28 6.23
C ASP A 87 2.54 3.07 6.09
N ILE A 88 3.55 2.43 5.51
CA ILE A 88 4.93 2.91 5.52
C ILE A 88 5.33 3.33 4.12
N LEU A 89 5.95 4.51 4.00
CA LEU A 89 6.59 4.90 2.75
C LEU A 89 7.80 4.00 2.53
N ALA A 90 7.83 3.30 1.40
CA ALA A 90 8.91 2.38 1.10
C ALA A 90 10.27 3.09 1.10
N ALA A 91 11.30 2.41 1.60
CA ALA A 91 12.67 2.80 1.35
C ALA A 91 12.99 2.60 -0.14
N GLY A 92 13.85 3.46 -0.68
CA GLY A 92 14.27 3.41 -2.07
C GLY A 92 14.44 4.79 -2.69
N GLU A 93 14.98 4.80 -3.89
CA GLU A 93 15.20 6.02 -4.68
C GLU A 93 13.88 6.62 -5.16
N ALA A 94 13.91 7.92 -5.43
CA ALA A 94 12.78 8.61 -6.02
C ALA A 94 12.58 8.11 -7.46
N ALA A 95 11.32 7.84 -7.83
CA ALA A 95 11.01 7.61 -9.24
C ALA A 95 11.35 8.89 -10.04
N PRO A 96 11.86 8.76 -11.28
CA PRO A 96 12.11 9.89 -12.16
C PRO A 96 10.89 10.80 -12.21
N GLN A 97 11.11 12.11 -12.10
CA GLN A 97 10.02 13.06 -12.23
C GLN A 97 9.51 13.08 -13.67
N ASN A 98 8.21 13.27 -13.82
CA ASN A 98 7.58 13.47 -15.10
C ASN A 98 7.16 14.94 -15.19
N ASP A 99 7.84 15.72 -16.01
CA ASP A 99 7.60 17.17 -16.12
C ASP A 99 6.16 17.49 -16.58
N ARG A 100 5.54 16.59 -17.35
CA ARG A 100 4.14 16.73 -17.76
C ARG A 100 3.15 16.39 -16.65
N ARG A 101 3.61 15.67 -15.62
CA ARG A 101 2.79 15.17 -14.50
C ARG A 101 3.59 15.28 -13.19
N PRO A 102 3.89 16.50 -12.72
CA PRO A 102 4.80 16.71 -11.58
C PRO A 102 4.29 16.10 -10.28
N ARG A 103 2.96 16.03 -10.12
CA ARG A 103 2.27 15.45 -8.94
C ARG A 103 2.25 13.92 -8.94
N LEU A 104 2.58 13.26 -10.04
CA LEU A 104 2.52 11.80 -10.16
C LEU A 104 3.68 11.14 -9.41
N VAL A 105 3.33 10.22 -8.52
CA VAL A 105 4.24 9.31 -7.83
C VAL A 105 3.81 7.87 -8.13
N PRO A 106 4.51 7.12 -9.01
CA PRO A 106 4.13 5.74 -9.33
C PRO A 106 4.27 4.79 -8.13
N ARG A 107 5.19 5.11 -7.22
CA ARG A 107 5.47 4.36 -5.99
C ARG A 107 5.54 5.29 -4.80
N ALA A 108 4.89 4.90 -3.70
CA ALA A 108 4.91 5.62 -2.43
C ALA A 108 6.23 5.38 -1.67
N THR A 109 7.34 5.86 -2.22
CA THR A 109 8.65 5.87 -1.53
C THR A 109 8.84 7.18 -0.78
N TYR A 110 9.59 7.16 0.32
CA TYR A 110 9.91 8.38 1.06
C TYR A 110 10.58 9.45 0.18
N ALA A 111 11.59 9.04 -0.61
CA ALA A 111 12.34 9.94 -1.49
C ALA A 111 11.45 10.63 -2.54
N SER A 112 10.53 9.88 -3.19
CA SER A 112 9.61 10.45 -4.19
C SER A 112 8.69 11.53 -3.60
N VAL A 113 8.24 11.35 -2.36
CA VAL A 113 7.36 12.32 -1.70
C VAL A 113 8.17 13.52 -1.20
N ALA A 114 9.23 13.27 -0.44
CA ALA A 114 10.01 14.33 0.21
C ALA A 114 10.62 15.31 -0.81
N ALA A 115 10.98 14.84 -2.00
CA ALA A 115 11.51 15.70 -3.07
C ALA A 115 10.47 16.64 -3.71
N ARG A 116 9.17 16.44 -3.46
CA ARG A 116 8.06 17.21 -4.07
C ARG A 116 7.37 18.15 -3.10
N LEU A 117 7.64 18.04 -1.80
CA LEU A 117 6.97 18.84 -0.77
C LEU A 117 7.92 19.91 -0.22
N PRO A 118 7.42 21.12 0.07
CA PRO A 118 8.25 22.22 0.56
C PRO A 118 8.57 22.12 2.08
N TYR A 119 8.23 21.00 2.72
CA TYR A 119 8.38 20.80 4.16
C TYR A 119 8.68 19.32 4.51
N PRO A 120 9.18 19.04 5.73
CA PRO A 120 9.38 17.68 6.19
C PRO A 120 8.09 16.87 6.18
N VAL A 121 8.21 15.59 5.86
CA VAL A 121 7.12 14.61 5.83
C VAL A 121 7.50 13.39 6.64
N ALA A 122 6.51 12.80 7.34
CA ALA A 122 6.70 11.58 8.09
C ALA A 122 7.08 10.40 7.17
N GLY A 123 7.83 9.43 7.70
CA GLY A 123 8.14 8.17 6.98
C GLY A 123 6.94 7.23 6.83
N THR A 124 5.79 7.60 7.39
CA THR A 124 4.53 6.86 7.34
C THR A 124 3.44 7.73 6.73
N TYR A 125 2.36 7.07 6.33
CA TYR A 125 1.16 7.71 5.86
C TYR A 125 -0.08 6.99 6.41
N LEU A 126 -1.17 7.72 6.59
CA LEU A 126 -2.45 7.14 6.99
C LEU A 126 -3.24 6.74 5.74
N VAL A 127 -3.82 5.55 5.71
CA VAL A 127 -4.82 5.18 4.73
C VAL A 127 -6.20 5.41 5.34
N ALA A 128 -6.90 6.43 4.85
CA ALA A 128 -8.19 6.83 5.39
C ALA A 128 -9.26 5.77 5.11
N LEU A 129 -10.00 5.41 6.16
CA LEU A 129 -11.18 4.57 6.09
C LEU A 129 -12.44 5.43 6.11
N LEU A 130 -13.54 4.88 5.62
CA LEU A 130 -14.88 5.43 5.88
C LEU A 130 -15.37 4.85 7.21
N PRO A 131 -16.01 5.64 8.08
CA PRO A 131 -16.83 5.08 9.13
C PRO A 131 -17.87 4.15 8.49
N GLU A 132 -18.13 2.99 9.10
CA GLU A 132 -18.95 1.92 8.52
C GLU A 132 -20.36 2.38 8.10
N ASP A 133 -20.89 3.43 8.74
CA ASP A 133 -22.23 3.99 8.47
C ASP A 133 -22.24 5.27 7.61
N SER A 134 -21.11 5.63 6.99
CA SER A 134 -21.01 6.86 6.19
C SER A 134 -21.10 6.58 4.69
N ALA A 135 -22.25 6.86 4.06
CA ALA A 135 -22.30 7.01 2.60
C ALA A 135 -21.99 8.47 2.24
N ARG A 136 -20.73 8.78 1.93
CA ARG A 136 -20.34 10.11 1.42
C ARG A 136 -20.16 10.07 -0.09
N THR A 137 -20.88 10.92 -0.80
CA THR A 137 -20.66 11.20 -2.23
C THR A 137 -19.62 12.31 -2.38
N GLY A 138 -18.96 12.39 -3.55
CA GLY A 138 -17.97 13.45 -3.83
C GLY A 138 -16.61 13.27 -3.15
N ILE A 139 -16.31 12.08 -2.61
CA ILE A 139 -15.00 11.73 -2.08
C ILE A 139 -14.41 10.52 -2.81
N PRO A 140 -13.07 10.39 -2.87
CA PRO A 140 -12.44 9.20 -3.40
C PRO A 140 -12.89 7.95 -2.65
N ALA A 141 -13.04 6.84 -3.36
CA ALA A 141 -13.41 5.58 -2.76
C ALA A 141 -12.31 5.11 -1.80
N ARG A 142 -12.60 5.01 -0.50
CA ARG A 142 -11.59 4.64 0.50
C ARG A 142 -11.01 3.26 0.21
N VAL A 143 -9.72 3.12 0.44
CA VAL A 143 -9.04 1.82 0.34
C VAL A 143 -9.46 1.01 1.56
N ALA A 144 -10.02 -0.18 1.33
CA ALA A 144 -10.34 -1.08 2.42
C ALA A 144 -9.08 -1.44 3.22
N LEU A 145 -9.25 -1.80 4.48
CA LEU A 145 -8.20 -2.51 5.19
C LEU A 145 -7.88 -3.77 4.37
N PRO A 146 -6.61 -4.10 4.11
CA PRO A 146 -6.29 -5.40 3.55
C PRO A 146 -6.91 -6.44 4.48
N GLU A 147 -7.72 -7.34 3.94
CA GLU A 147 -8.06 -8.54 4.68
C GLU A 147 -6.72 -9.18 5.03
N VAL A 148 -6.42 -9.29 6.32
CA VAL A 148 -5.36 -10.16 6.78
C VAL A 148 -5.90 -11.57 6.61
N THR A 149 -6.00 -12.00 5.35
CA THR A 149 -6.14 -13.42 5.06
C THR A 149 -4.76 -13.98 5.35
N ASP A 150 -4.60 -14.58 6.54
CA ASP A 150 -3.37 -15.30 6.93
C ASP A 150 -2.99 -16.39 5.92
N GLU A 151 -3.88 -16.73 4.97
CA GLU A 151 -3.58 -17.62 3.88
C GLU A 151 -3.81 -17.04 2.47
N GLY A 152 -2.71 -16.60 1.84
CA GLY A 152 -2.57 -16.73 0.39
C GLY A 152 -2.66 -18.20 -0.08
N PRO A 153 -2.50 -18.50 -1.39
CA PRO A 153 -2.66 -19.85 -1.94
C PRO A 153 -1.45 -20.76 -1.61
N HIS A 154 -1.05 -20.88 -0.34
CA HIS A 154 -0.01 -21.81 0.11
C HIS A 154 -0.45 -23.27 -0.02
N LEU A 155 -1.76 -23.51 -0.11
CA LEU A 155 -2.32 -24.85 -0.32
C LEU A 155 -1.70 -25.52 -1.56
N GLY A 156 -1.54 -24.79 -2.67
CA GLY A 156 -0.93 -25.33 -3.89
C GLY A 156 0.53 -25.75 -3.69
N TYR A 157 1.30 -24.94 -2.95
CA TYR A 157 2.70 -25.23 -2.62
C TYR A 157 2.83 -26.39 -1.61
N ALA A 158 1.93 -26.48 -0.64
CA ALA A 158 1.86 -27.60 0.29
C ALA A 158 1.56 -28.93 -0.44
N PHE A 159 0.59 -28.93 -1.36
CA PHE A 159 0.29 -30.09 -2.20
C PHE A 159 1.49 -30.51 -3.06
N GLN A 160 2.24 -29.56 -3.60
CA GLN A 160 3.46 -29.84 -4.36
C GLN A 160 4.51 -30.59 -3.50
N TRP A 161 4.74 -30.14 -2.27
CA TRP A 161 5.65 -30.83 -1.35
C TRP A 161 5.17 -32.23 -0.97
N PHE A 162 3.87 -32.43 -0.76
CA PHE A 162 3.33 -33.77 -0.50
C PHE A 162 3.55 -34.71 -1.69
N ILE A 163 3.36 -34.24 -2.92
CA ILE A 163 3.63 -35.03 -4.14
C ILE A 163 5.12 -35.40 -4.21
N PHE A 164 6.03 -34.46 -3.97
CA PHE A 164 7.48 -34.75 -3.94
C PHE A 164 7.85 -35.76 -2.86
N ALA A 165 7.30 -35.64 -1.66
CA ALA A 165 7.50 -36.60 -0.58
C ALA A 165 7.01 -38.00 -1.00
N THR A 166 5.81 -38.11 -1.59
CA THR A 166 5.28 -39.38 -2.09
C THR A 166 6.18 -40.00 -3.17
N ILE A 167 6.62 -39.21 -4.16
CA ILE A 167 7.55 -39.66 -5.20
C ILE A 167 8.86 -40.17 -4.58
N ALA A 168 9.42 -39.44 -3.62
CA ALA A 168 10.65 -39.83 -2.94
C ALA A 168 10.49 -41.14 -2.16
N PHE A 169 9.39 -41.33 -1.43
CA PHE A 169 9.10 -42.58 -0.71
C PHE A 169 8.94 -43.77 -1.65
N VAL A 170 8.19 -43.61 -2.74
CA VAL A 170 7.99 -44.67 -3.74
C VAL A 170 9.31 -45.00 -4.44
N GLY A 171 10.06 -43.97 -4.85
CA GLY A 171 11.38 -44.13 -5.47
C GLY A 171 12.38 -44.85 -4.56
N ALA A 172 12.46 -44.47 -3.28
CA ALA A 172 13.30 -45.14 -2.29
C ALA A 172 12.88 -46.61 -2.09
N GLY A 173 11.58 -46.89 -1.99
CA GLY A 173 11.06 -48.26 -1.87
C GLY A 173 11.38 -49.13 -3.09
N ILE A 174 11.33 -48.58 -4.30
CA ILE A 174 11.73 -49.28 -5.53
C ILE A 174 13.25 -49.53 -5.55
N ALA A 175 14.06 -48.52 -5.22
CA ALA A 175 15.51 -48.64 -5.18
C ALA A 175 15.99 -49.70 -4.16
N LEU A 176 15.38 -49.76 -2.98
CA LEU A 176 15.68 -50.78 -1.97
C LEU A 176 15.28 -52.19 -2.43
N ARG A 177 14.21 -52.33 -3.22
CA ARG A 177 13.80 -53.61 -3.80
C ARG A 177 14.70 -54.08 -4.95
N GLN A 178 15.26 -53.15 -5.72
CA GLN A 178 16.19 -53.46 -6.82
C GLN A 178 17.63 -53.67 -6.33
N GLY A 179 17.99 -53.14 -5.17
CA GLY A 179 19.33 -53.24 -4.56
C GLY A 179 19.64 -54.54 -3.82
N SER A 180 18.91 -55.64 -4.06
CA SER A 180 19.28 -56.98 -3.56
C SER A 180 20.00 -57.77 -4.65
N PRO A 181 21.34 -57.69 -4.78
CA PRO A 181 22.08 -58.66 -5.58
C PRO A 181 21.98 -60.01 -4.90
N ALA A 182 21.59 -61.03 -5.68
CA ALA A 182 21.67 -62.43 -5.29
C ALA A 182 23.05 -62.72 -4.69
N GLY A 183 23.06 -63.32 -3.49
CA GLY A 183 24.27 -63.77 -2.83
C GLY A 183 25.04 -64.76 -3.71
N ARG A 184 26.37 -64.65 -3.63
CA ARG A 184 27.36 -65.59 -4.17
C ARG A 184 27.15 -67.02 -3.69
#